data_AF-A0A8H3E4M3-F1
#
_entry.id   AF-A0A8H3E4M3-F1
#
_cell.length_a   1.000
_cell.length_b   1.000
_cell.length_c   1.000
_cell.angle_alpha   90.00
_cell.angle_beta   90.00
_cell.angle_gamma   90.00
#
_symmetry.space_group_name_H-M   'P 1'
#
loop_
_entity.id
_entity.type
_entity.pdbx_description
1 polymer ?
#
loop_
_entity_poly.entity_id
_entity_poly.type
_entity_poly.pdbx_seq_one_letter_code
_entity_poly.pdbx_strand_id
1 'polypeptide(L)'
;LWNAWPKGSADNTQWADDAWWIQNSQGKGYLTLVSPWFFIHRAGGDPAINNRYLRGDNFEYRQRWQQLIDHRDSLPFVEVATWNDYGESHYIGPMTGLWPDDVKYITANNDHQAWADYTWYYATWWKSGAAPAIDADRVYMWARSHPKNAAVCSNDGVGTVLNANWADDLLYISVFLESPAQVYCYSGGNNSGTRNLNTGVNEFTVPLAAGGVGCTVTRNGATLINYTPSDFSYTTSPSVCNMNAWTGLRRA
;
A
#
# COMPACT_ATOMS: atom_id res chain seq x y z
N LEU A 1 -0.51 -15.39 8.10
CA LEU A 1 -1.13 -14.04 8.01
C LEU A 1 -2.42 -14.10 7.19
N TRP A 2 -3.42 -14.88 7.61
CA TRP A 2 -4.43 -15.41 6.68
C TRP A 2 -5.57 -14.45 6.29
N ASN A 3 -5.81 -13.37 7.04
CA ASN A 3 -6.94 -12.45 6.78
C ASN A 3 -6.54 -10.96 6.71
N ALA A 4 -5.29 -10.65 6.36
CA ALA A 4 -4.83 -9.26 6.22
C ALA A 4 -5.16 -8.66 4.83
N TRP A 5 -5.36 -9.51 3.82
CA TRP A 5 -5.70 -9.14 2.44
C TRP A 5 -6.93 -9.92 1.97
N PRO A 6 -7.60 -9.48 0.89
CA PRO A 6 -8.63 -10.29 0.26
C PRO A 6 -8.10 -11.65 -0.21
N LYS A 7 -8.95 -12.67 -0.13
CA LYS A 7 -8.65 -14.02 -0.63
C LYS A 7 -8.82 -14.16 -2.16
N GLY A 8 -9.18 -13.06 -2.83
CA GLY A 8 -9.44 -13.00 -4.25
C GLY A 8 -9.23 -11.59 -4.81
N SER A 9 -9.63 -11.37 -6.05
CA SER A 9 -9.53 -10.06 -6.69
C SER A 9 -10.61 -9.06 -6.25
N ALA A 10 -11.44 -9.38 -5.26
CA ALA A 10 -12.50 -8.48 -4.78
C ALA A 10 -12.02 -7.72 -3.55
N ASP A 11 -12.22 -6.41 -3.54
CA ASP A 11 -11.81 -5.52 -2.44
C ASP A 11 -12.65 -5.73 -1.17
N ASN A 12 -12.07 -5.38 -0.02
CA ASN A 12 -12.79 -5.23 1.27
C ASN A 12 -13.60 -6.45 1.73
N THR A 13 -13.14 -7.67 1.43
CA THR A 13 -13.87 -8.92 1.71
C THR A 13 -13.53 -9.57 3.07
N GLN A 14 -12.59 -9.01 3.83
CA GLN A 14 -11.99 -9.65 5.00
C GLN A 14 -12.93 -9.75 6.21
N TRP A 15 -13.89 -8.82 6.37
CA TRP A 15 -14.76 -8.80 7.56
C TRP A 15 -15.63 -10.04 7.72
N ALA A 16 -16.06 -10.66 6.62
CA ALA A 16 -16.89 -11.86 6.71
C ALA A 16 -16.17 -12.98 7.49
N ASP A 17 -14.86 -13.14 7.27
CA ASP A 17 -14.03 -14.08 8.00
C ASP A 17 -13.80 -13.62 9.46
N ASP A 18 -13.55 -12.33 9.71
CA ASP A 18 -13.39 -11.81 11.07
C ASP A 18 -14.66 -12.05 11.91
N ALA A 19 -15.83 -11.69 11.37
CA ALA A 19 -17.11 -11.88 12.02
C ALA A 19 -17.37 -13.36 12.34
N TRP A 20 -17.02 -14.25 11.41
CA TRP A 20 -17.11 -15.69 11.65
C TRP A 20 -16.21 -16.13 12.80
N TRP A 21 -14.94 -15.70 12.83
CA TRP A 21 -14.03 -16.06 13.93
C TRP A 21 -14.43 -15.47 15.27
N ILE A 22 -14.94 -14.23 15.30
CA ILE A 22 -15.47 -13.60 16.51
C ILE A 22 -16.61 -14.43 17.11
N GLN A 23 -17.52 -14.93 16.27
CA GLN A 23 -18.65 -15.77 16.72
C GLN A 23 -18.23 -17.17 17.16
N ASN A 24 -17.17 -17.73 16.54
CA ASN A 24 -16.75 -19.11 16.74
C ASN A 24 -15.53 -19.28 17.66
N SER A 25 -15.05 -18.20 18.29
CA SER A 25 -13.89 -18.21 19.18
C SER A 25 -14.13 -18.89 20.53
N GLN A 26 -15.39 -19.27 20.85
CA GLN A 26 -15.78 -19.94 22.09
C GLN A 26 -15.31 -19.20 23.36
N GLY A 27 -15.40 -17.88 23.35
CA GLY A 27 -14.98 -17.03 24.48
C GLY A 27 -13.48 -16.71 24.52
N LYS A 28 -12.69 -17.18 23.53
CA LYS A 28 -11.32 -16.69 23.33
C LYS A 28 -11.36 -15.34 22.63
N GLY A 29 -10.42 -14.45 22.97
CA GLY A 29 -10.24 -13.21 22.21
C GLY A 29 -9.89 -13.52 20.75
N TYR A 30 -10.44 -12.74 19.83
CA TYR A 30 -10.04 -12.76 18.42
C TYR A 30 -9.05 -11.63 18.15
N LEU A 31 -7.94 -11.94 17.50
CA LEU A 31 -6.97 -10.95 17.03
C LEU A 31 -7.06 -10.93 15.51
N THR A 32 -7.37 -9.75 14.98
CA THR A 32 -7.46 -9.53 13.54
C THR A 32 -6.20 -8.85 13.01
N LEU A 33 -5.98 -8.94 11.70
CA LEU A 33 -4.79 -8.46 11.01
C LEU A 33 -5.12 -7.29 10.08
N VAL A 34 -4.17 -6.38 9.97
CA VAL A 34 -4.13 -5.32 8.95
C VAL A 34 -2.71 -5.22 8.38
N SER A 35 -2.61 -5.08 7.07
CA SER A 35 -1.33 -5.06 6.37
C SER A 35 -1.44 -4.38 5.01
N PRO A 36 -0.42 -3.62 4.54
CA PRO A 36 -0.59 -2.78 3.36
C PRO A 36 -0.49 -3.54 2.02
N TRP A 37 0.42 -4.50 1.90
CA TRP A 37 0.82 -5.06 0.60
C TRP A 37 1.33 -6.47 0.76
N PHE A 38 1.26 -7.35 -0.24
CA PHE A 38 1.91 -8.66 -0.17
C PHE A 38 2.49 -9.06 -1.51
N PHE A 39 3.76 -9.44 -1.49
CA PHE A 39 4.42 -10.04 -2.64
C PHE A 39 5.59 -10.90 -2.19
N ILE A 40 5.63 -12.13 -2.69
CA ILE A 40 6.76 -13.02 -2.56
C ILE A 40 7.06 -13.64 -3.93
N HIS A 41 8.34 -13.72 -4.28
CA HIS A 41 8.81 -14.29 -5.54
C HIS A 41 10.14 -15.00 -5.37
N ARG A 42 10.06 -16.29 -5.00
CA ARG A 42 11.18 -17.17 -4.72
C ARG A 42 11.05 -18.48 -5.48
N ALA A 43 12.18 -18.99 -5.96
CA ALA A 43 12.22 -20.26 -6.69
C ALA A 43 12.00 -21.45 -5.74
N GLY A 44 11.36 -22.49 -6.28
CA GLY A 44 11.13 -23.76 -5.58
C GLY A 44 9.97 -23.73 -4.58
N GLY A 45 9.52 -24.93 -4.20
CA GLY A 45 8.35 -25.10 -3.34
C GLY A 45 7.02 -24.84 -4.05
N ASP A 46 5.97 -24.68 -3.25
CA ASP A 46 4.62 -24.39 -3.75
C ASP A 46 4.52 -22.90 -4.16
N PRO A 47 4.15 -22.56 -5.41
CA PRO A 47 3.91 -21.18 -5.82
C PRO A 47 2.87 -20.46 -4.97
N ALA A 48 1.88 -21.19 -4.44
CA ALA A 48 0.89 -20.65 -3.52
C ALA A 48 1.51 -20.21 -2.18
N ILE A 49 2.77 -20.50 -1.91
CA ILE A 49 3.53 -20.03 -0.74
C ILE A 49 4.64 -19.08 -1.17
N ASN A 50 5.41 -19.46 -2.20
CA ASN A 50 6.68 -18.82 -2.53
C ASN A 50 6.66 -17.89 -3.75
N ASN A 51 5.58 -17.86 -4.55
CA ASN A 51 5.54 -17.05 -5.76
C ASN A 51 4.13 -16.50 -6.04
N ARG A 52 3.72 -15.47 -5.29
CA ARG A 52 2.36 -14.92 -5.35
C ARG A 52 2.28 -13.44 -4.99
N TYR A 53 1.25 -12.80 -5.51
CA TYR A 53 0.74 -11.50 -5.09
C TYR A 53 -0.59 -11.69 -4.35
N LEU A 54 -0.83 -10.92 -3.28
CA LEU A 54 -2.19 -10.75 -2.72
C LEU A 54 -2.61 -9.30 -2.93
N ARG A 55 -3.93 -9.08 -3.08
CA ARG A 55 -4.50 -7.77 -3.39
C ARG A 55 -4.27 -6.78 -2.24
N GLY A 56 -3.20 -5.98 -2.33
CA GLY A 56 -2.89 -4.88 -1.41
C GLY A 56 -3.05 -3.50 -2.06
N ASP A 57 -3.48 -3.48 -3.31
CA ASP A 57 -3.68 -2.28 -4.10
C ASP A 57 -5.11 -1.73 -3.93
N ASN A 58 -5.54 -0.82 -4.81
CA ASN A 58 -6.85 -0.17 -4.75
C ASN A 58 -7.25 0.36 -3.35
N PHE A 59 -6.30 0.97 -2.64
CA PHE A 59 -6.50 1.51 -1.29
C PHE A 59 -6.96 0.47 -0.24
N GLU A 60 -6.67 -0.82 -0.46
CA GLU A 60 -7.02 -1.91 0.47
C GLU A 60 -6.56 -1.64 1.90
N TYR A 61 -5.38 -1.06 2.10
CA TYR A 61 -4.90 -0.76 3.45
C TYR A 61 -5.82 0.18 4.22
N ARG A 62 -6.31 1.24 3.55
CA ARG A 62 -7.29 2.16 4.11
C ARG A 62 -8.63 1.48 4.32
N GLN A 63 -9.12 0.75 3.32
CA GLN A 63 -10.41 0.04 3.39
C GLN A 63 -10.43 -0.90 4.59
N ARG A 64 -9.34 -1.66 4.77
CA ARG A 64 -9.16 -2.55 5.91
C ARG A 64 -9.17 -1.79 7.22
N TRP A 65 -8.41 -0.70 7.34
CA TRP A 65 -8.45 0.14 8.55
C TRP A 65 -9.85 0.67 8.86
N GLN A 66 -10.59 1.14 7.86
CA GLN A 66 -11.95 1.63 8.04
C GLN A 66 -12.88 0.52 8.56
N GLN A 67 -12.79 -0.67 7.97
CA GLN A 67 -13.55 -1.84 8.39
C GLN A 67 -13.27 -2.19 9.86
N LEU A 68 -12.01 -2.13 10.29
CA LEU A 68 -11.64 -2.37 11.69
C LEU A 68 -12.13 -1.27 12.64
N ILE A 69 -12.14 -0.01 12.19
CA ILE A 69 -12.67 1.14 12.96
C ILE A 69 -14.19 1.01 13.14
N ASP A 70 -14.91 0.68 12.08
CA ASP A 70 -16.38 0.51 12.09
C ASP A 70 -16.83 -0.60 13.04
N HIS A 71 -15.93 -1.55 13.33
CA HIS A 71 -16.17 -2.69 14.21
C HIS A 71 -15.31 -2.69 15.49
N ARG A 72 -14.73 -1.54 15.88
CA ARG A 72 -13.81 -1.44 17.02
C ARG A 72 -14.33 -2.09 18.29
N ASP A 73 -15.63 -1.96 18.57
CA ASP A 73 -16.24 -2.43 19.82
C ASP A 73 -16.32 -3.96 19.92
N SER A 74 -16.15 -4.66 18.78
CA SER A 74 -16.13 -6.12 18.71
C SER A 74 -14.71 -6.71 18.68
N LEU A 75 -13.68 -5.86 18.62
CA LEU A 75 -12.30 -6.27 18.40
C LEU A 75 -11.43 -5.92 19.62
N PRO A 76 -10.88 -6.91 20.34
CA PRO A 76 -10.02 -6.64 21.48
C PRO A 76 -8.60 -6.21 21.05
N PHE A 77 -8.13 -6.65 19.88
CA PHE A 77 -6.80 -6.37 19.36
C PHE A 77 -6.79 -6.31 17.83
N VAL A 78 -5.89 -5.49 17.29
CA VAL A 78 -5.50 -5.43 15.88
C VAL A 78 -3.98 -5.59 15.80
N GLU A 79 -3.52 -6.52 14.99
CA GLU A 79 -2.09 -6.70 14.67
C GLU A 79 -1.77 -6.08 13.32
N VAL A 80 -0.78 -5.19 13.33
CA VAL A 80 -0.19 -4.65 12.10
C VAL A 80 0.91 -5.61 11.66
N ALA A 81 0.64 -6.35 10.60
CA ALA A 81 1.60 -7.26 10.01
C ALA A 81 2.30 -6.55 8.84
N THR A 82 3.62 -6.35 8.83
CA THR A 82 4.57 -6.56 9.93
C THR A 82 5.52 -5.37 10.07
N TRP A 83 6.42 -5.43 11.05
CA TRP A 83 7.47 -4.41 11.16
C TRP A 83 8.53 -4.54 10.06
N ASN A 84 9.00 -5.75 9.73
CA ASN A 84 10.20 -5.95 8.91
C ASN A 84 10.23 -7.26 8.10
N ASP A 85 9.08 -7.81 7.72
CA ASP A 85 9.06 -8.95 6.80
C ASP A 85 9.32 -8.50 5.35
N TYR A 86 10.59 -8.22 5.05
CA TYR A 86 11.04 -7.81 3.73
C TYR A 86 10.78 -8.87 2.67
N GLY A 87 10.84 -10.15 3.06
CA GLY A 87 10.67 -11.30 2.17
C GLY A 87 9.27 -11.39 1.56
N GLU A 88 8.24 -11.00 2.31
CA GLU A 88 6.84 -11.03 1.87
C GLU A 88 6.28 -9.63 1.55
N SER A 89 7.14 -8.60 1.51
CA SER A 89 6.83 -7.24 1.03
C SER A 89 5.76 -6.48 1.84
N HIS A 90 5.41 -6.94 3.04
CA HIS A 90 4.30 -6.41 3.82
C HIS A 90 4.70 -5.65 5.09
N TYR A 91 5.96 -5.26 5.16
CA TYR A 91 6.50 -4.48 6.26
C TYR A 91 6.07 -3.01 6.19
N ILE A 92 6.05 -2.34 7.35
CA ILE A 92 5.88 -0.88 7.46
C ILE A 92 7.10 -0.19 8.10
N GLY A 93 8.05 -0.96 8.64
CA GLY A 93 9.25 -0.42 9.25
C GLY A 93 10.27 0.09 8.21
N PRO A 94 11.28 0.83 8.67
CA PRO A 94 12.36 1.29 7.79
C PRO A 94 13.12 0.09 7.20
N MET A 95 13.63 0.24 5.99
CA MET A 95 14.57 -0.73 5.43
C MET A 95 15.91 -0.65 6.17
N THR A 96 16.09 -1.54 7.14
CA THR A 96 17.27 -1.60 8.01
C THR A 96 17.65 -3.05 8.29
N GLY A 97 18.93 -3.31 8.57
CA GLY A 97 19.41 -4.65 8.92
C GLY A 97 19.58 -5.57 7.73
N LEU A 98 19.40 -6.87 7.97
CA LEU A 98 19.59 -7.93 6.97
C LEU A 98 18.26 -8.25 6.27
N TRP A 99 18.28 -8.31 4.94
CA TRP A 99 17.23 -8.91 4.14
C TRP A 99 17.80 -10.10 3.36
N PRO A 100 16.93 -11.02 2.89
CA PRO A 100 17.38 -12.21 2.15
C PRO A 100 18.13 -11.81 0.88
N ASP A 101 19.32 -12.37 0.69
CA ASP A 101 20.20 -12.10 -0.47
C ASP A 101 19.75 -12.87 -1.73
N ASP A 102 18.95 -13.92 -1.55
CA ASP A 102 18.31 -14.69 -2.62
C ASP A 102 17.15 -13.94 -3.30
N VAL A 103 16.71 -12.81 -2.74
CA VAL A 103 15.53 -12.07 -3.19
C VAL A 103 15.90 -10.77 -3.89
N LYS A 104 15.92 -10.80 -5.24
CA LYS A 104 16.39 -9.68 -6.07
C LYS A 104 15.49 -8.44 -6.09
N TYR A 105 14.22 -8.57 -5.72
CA TYR A 105 13.26 -7.47 -5.76
C TYR A 105 13.27 -6.59 -4.50
N ILE A 106 14.00 -6.99 -3.45
CA ILE A 106 14.19 -6.19 -2.25
C ILE A 106 15.38 -5.25 -2.51
N THR A 107 15.08 -3.96 -2.61
CA THR A 107 16.08 -2.91 -2.83
C THR A 107 15.88 -1.80 -1.81
N ALA A 108 16.90 -1.00 -1.52
CA ALA A 108 16.76 0.14 -0.59
C ALA A 108 15.63 1.13 -0.95
N ASN A 109 15.14 1.10 -2.19
CA ASN A 109 14.03 1.93 -2.65
C ASN A 109 12.65 1.35 -2.31
N ASN A 110 12.57 0.15 -1.71
CA ASN A 110 11.35 -0.41 -1.18
C ASN A 110 11.12 0.02 0.28
N ASP A 111 11.52 1.23 0.67
CA ASP A 111 11.19 1.72 2.01
C ASP A 111 9.68 1.95 2.15
N HIS A 112 9.08 1.39 3.21
CA HIS A 112 7.64 1.39 3.45
C HIS A 112 7.21 2.33 4.59
N GLN A 113 8.06 3.28 5.01
CA GLN A 113 7.74 4.19 6.10
C GLN A 113 6.59 5.15 5.81
N ALA A 114 6.23 5.38 4.54
CA ALA A 114 5.00 6.10 4.21
C ALA A 114 3.78 5.37 4.80
N TRP A 115 3.77 4.04 4.75
CA TRP A 115 2.73 3.23 5.40
C TRP A 115 2.84 3.22 6.92
N ALA A 116 4.03 3.40 7.54
CA ALA A 116 4.10 3.60 8.99
C ALA A 116 3.39 4.89 9.43
N ASP A 117 3.57 6.00 8.73
CA ASP A 117 2.85 7.25 9.04
C ASP A 117 1.33 7.10 8.78
N TYR A 118 0.98 6.42 7.69
CA TYR A 118 -0.41 6.09 7.37
C TYR A 118 -1.04 5.24 8.49
N THR A 119 -0.32 4.21 8.96
CA THR A 119 -0.69 3.34 10.09
C THR A 119 -0.90 4.16 11.36
N TRP A 120 -0.02 5.12 11.65
CA TRP A 120 -0.15 5.96 12.83
C TRP A 120 -1.50 6.68 12.89
N TYR A 121 -1.96 7.23 11.76
CA TYR A 121 -3.26 7.91 11.69
C TYR A 121 -4.42 6.97 12.01
N TYR A 122 -4.53 5.85 11.28
CA TYR A 122 -5.65 4.93 11.42
C TYR A 122 -5.62 4.11 12.71
N ALA A 123 -4.44 3.70 13.18
CA ALA A 123 -4.30 3.03 14.47
C ALA A 123 -4.67 3.99 15.62
N THR A 124 -4.33 5.28 15.51
CA THR A 124 -4.75 6.28 16.50
C THR A 124 -6.26 6.45 16.49
N TRP A 125 -6.88 6.53 15.31
CA TRP A 125 -8.34 6.54 15.18
C TRP A 125 -8.98 5.31 15.83
N TRP A 126 -8.53 4.11 15.47
CA TRP A 126 -9.08 2.87 16.01
C TRP A 126 -9.02 2.82 17.55
N LYS A 127 -7.87 3.19 18.12
CA LYS A 127 -7.66 3.22 19.58
C LYS A 127 -8.55 4.26 20.29
N SER A 128 -8.69 5.46 19.72
CA SER A 128 -9.41 6.56 20.36
C SER A 128 -10.92 6.54 20.09
N GLY A 129 -11.35 5.87 19.02
CA GLY A 129 -12.71 5.96 18.48
C GLY A 129 -12.99 7.22 17.66
N ALA A 130 -12.00 8.09 17.43
CA ALA A 130 -12.16 9.33 16.68
C ALA A 130 -10.97 9.63 15.76
N ALA A 131 -11.25 10.08 14.54
CA ALA A 131 -10.22 10.44 13.57
C ALA A 131 -9.29 11.53 14.15
N PRO A 132 -7.96 11.33 14.15
CA PRO A 132 -7.02 12.37 14.55
C PRO A 132 -7.17 13.62 13.67
N ALA A 133 -6.91 14.79 14.25
CA ALA A 133 -6.79 16.01 13.46
C ALA A 133 -5.61 15.87 12.47
N ILE A 134 -5.81 16.34 11.24
CA ILE A 134 -4.73 16.51 10.27
C ILE A 134 -4.19 17.91 10.49
N ASP A 135 -2.93 17.99 10.94
CA ASP A 135 -2.22 19.18 11.39
C ASP A 135 -1.12 19.66 10.42
N ALA A 136 -0.88 18.86 9.38
CA ALA A 136 0.05 19.11 8.30
C ALA A 136 -0.53 18.49 7.03
N ASP A 137 -0.55 19.22 5.91
CA ASP A 137 -0.86 18.64 4.61
C ASP A 137 0.16 17.53 4.27
N ARG A 138 -0.31 16.38 3.78
CA ARG A 138 0.54 15.23 3.43
C ARG A 138 0.11 14.60 2.11
N VAL A 139 1.08 14.20 1.31
CA VAL A 139 0.89 13.38 0.11
C VAL A 139 1.57 12.04 0.33
N TYR A 140 0.77 10.97 0.23
CA TYR A 140 1.23 9.59 0.19
C TYR A 140 1.08 9.07 -1.23
N MET A 141 2.07 8.35 -1.71
CA MET A 141 2.07 7.73 -3.03
C MET A 141 2.60 6.31 -2.91
N TRP A 142 2.01 5.36 -3.63
CA TRP A 142 2.61 4.04 -3.79
C TRP A 142 2.24 3.42 -5.13
N ALA A 143 3.14 2.60 -5.65
CA ALA A 143 3.00 1.96 -6.95
C ALA A 143 4.00 0.81 -7.10
N ARG A 144 3.68 -0.14 -7.99
CA ARG A 144 4.67 -1.07 -8.53
C ARG A 144 5.53 -0.36 -9.57
N SER A 145 6.77 -0.81 -9.76
CA SER A 145 7.73 -0.16 -10.67
C SER A 145 7.64 -0.64 -12.12
N HIS A 146 6.76 -1.60 -12.44
CA HIS A 146 6.56 -2.12 -13.79
C HIS A 146 5.14 -2.72 -13.98
N PRO A 147 4.69 -2.97 -15.22
CA PRO A 147 3.39 -3.58 -15.50
C PRO A 147 3.22 -4.96 -14.86
N LYS A 148 2.00 -5.31 -14.43
CA LYS A 148 1.69 -6.65 -13.85
C LYS A 148 2.02 -7.83 -14.75
N ASN A 149 2.03 -7.61 -16.06
CA ASN A 149 2.31 -8.61 -17.08
C ASN A 149 3.72 -8.47 -17.67
N ALA A 150 4.66 -7.83 -16.96
CA ALA A 150 6.04 -7.72 -17.42
C ALA A 150 6.66 -9.09 -17.67
N ALA A 151 7.25 -9.28 -18.85
CA ALA A 151 7.77 -10.58 -19.29
C ALA A 151 8.86 -11.16 -18.38
N VAL A 152 9.61 -10.32 -17.65
CA VAL A 152 10.62 -10.78 -16.70
C VAL A 152 10.01 -11.70 -15.62
N CYS A 153 8.77 -11.42 -15.21
CA CYS A 153 8.05 -12.18 -14.19
C CYS A 153 7.68 -13.61 -14.60
N SER A 154 7.91 -14.00 -15.85
CA SER A 154 7.80 -15.39 -16.30
C SER A 154 9.13 -16.01 -16.73
N ASN A 155 10.20 -15.22 -16.85
CA ASN A 155 11.43 -15.62 -17.57
C ASN A 155 12.71 -15.54 -16.73
N ASP A 156 12.65 -15.11 -15.47
CA ASP A 156 13.81 -14.94 -14.58
C ASP A 156 14.21 -16.21 -13.81
N GLY A 157 13.57 -17.35 -14.08
CA GLY A 157 13.87 -18.65 -13.49
C GLY A 157 13.07 -19.00 -12.23
N VAL A 158 12.25 -18.08 -11.70
CA VAL A 158 11.30 -18.37 -10.60
C VAL A 158 9.96 -18.85 -11.14
N GLY A 159 9.54 -18.30 -12.29
CA GLY A 159 8.29 -18.62 -12.97
C GLY A 159 7.18 -17.59 -12.69
N THR A 160 6.05 -17.76 -13.37
CA THR A 160 4.94 -16.80 -13.33
C THR A 160 4.40 -16.57 -11.92
N VAL A 161 4.30 -15.30 -11.51
CA VAL A 161 3.72 -14.89 -10.24
C VAL A 161 2.22 -15.25 -10.19
N LEU A 162 1.84 -16.08 -9.22
CA LEU A 162 0.45 -16.39 -8.96
C LEU A 162 -0.31 -15.11 -8.60
N ASN A 163 -1.52 -14.94 -9.15
CA ASN A 163 -2.42 -13.81 -8.91
C ASN A 163 -1.90 -12.43 -9.36
N ALA A 164 -0.83 -12.34 -10.15
CA ALA A 164 -0.35 -11.05 -10.67
C ALA A 164 -1.44 -10.22 -11.38
N ASN A 165 -2.39 -10.89 -12.03
CA ASN A 165 -3.50 -10.27 -12.73
C ASN A 165 -4.49 -9.51 -11.82
N TRP A 166 -4.47 -9.77 -10.52
CA TRP A 166 -5.29 -9.04 -9.53
C TRP A 166 -4.81 -7.61 -9.34
N ALA A 167 -3.55 -7.33 -9.65
CA ALA A 167 -3.01 -5.99 -9.48
C ALA A 167 -3.50 -5.04 -10.58
N ASP A 168 -3.54 -3.73 -10.30
CA ASP A 168 -3.73 -2.69 -11.31
C ASP A 168 -2.44 -1.90 -11.56
N ASP A 169 -2.26 -1.41 -12.78
CA ASP A 169 -1.10 -0.60 -13.17
C ASP A 169 -1.41 0.90 -12.90
N LEU A 170 -1.62 1.21 -11.63
CA LEU A 170 -2.02 2.53 -11.14
C LEU A 170 -1.03 3.06 -10.10
N LEU A 171 -0.85 4.39 -10.12
CA LEU A 171 -0.29 5.15 -9.02
C LEU A 171 -1.42 5.48 -8.05
N TYR A 172 -1.30 4.98 -6.82
CA TYR A 172 -2.25 5.26 -5.74
C TYR A 172 -1.80 6.47 -4.97
N ILE A 173 -2.72 7.41 -4.72
CA ILE A 173 -2.44 8.67 -4.06
C ILE A 173 -3.46 8.87 -2.95
N SER A 174 -2.98 9.08 -1.73
CA SER A 174 -3.78 9.61 -0.64
C SER A 174 -3.26 11.00 -0.26
N VAL A 175 -4.15 11.97 -0.12
CA VAL A 175 -3.83 13.34 0.27
C VAL A 175 -4.59 13.69 1.55
N PHE A 176 -3.83 14.01 2.59
CA PHE A 176 -4.36 14.39 3.88
C PHE A 176 -4.26 15.91 3.94
N LEU A 177 -5.40 16.59 4.07
CA LEU A 177 -5.47 18.05 3.99
C LEU A 177 -6.02 18.65 5.28
N GLU A 178 -5.32 19.67 5.79
CA GLU A 178 -5.81 20.51 6.90
C GLU A 178 -7.03 21.35 6.49
N SER A 179 -7.01 21.84 5.26
CA SER A 179 -8.07 22.67 4.66
C SER A 179 -8.19 22.41 3.15
N PRO A 180 -9.30 22.77 2.49
CA PRO A 180 -9.45 22.52 1.06
C PRO A 180 -8.28 23.06 0.24
N ALA A 181 -7.85 22.30 -0.78
CA ALA A 181 -6.69 22.61 -1.59
C ALA A 181 -6.84 22.11 -3.03
N GLN A 182 -6.03 22.65 -3.94
CA GLN A 182 -5.88 22.15 -5.31
C GLN A 182 -4.71 21.18 -5.37
N VAL A 183 -4.92 20.04 -6.00
CA VAL A 183 -3.92 18.97 -6.12
C VAL A 183 -3.76 18.55 -7.57
N TYR A 184 -2.50 18.40 -8.00
CA TYR A 184 -2.14 17.86 -9.30
C TYR A 184 -1.06 16.80 -9.11
N CYS A 185 -1.29 15.58 -9.56
CA CYS A 185 -0.28 14.53 -9.56
C CYS A 185 -0.13 13.90 -10.96
N TYR A 186 1.04 13.30 -11.21
CA TYR A 186 1.37 12.69 -12.50
C TYR A 186 2.18 11.39 -12.36
N SER A 187 2.17 10.61 -13.43
CA SER A 187 3.06 9.47 -13.68
C SER A 187 3.47 9.48 -15.14
N GLY A 188 4.76 9.66 -15.42
CA GLY A 188 5.24 9.79 -16.81
C GLY A 188 4.44 10.83 -17.60
N GLY A 189 3.85 10.40 -18.72
CA GLY A 189 2.97 11.23 -19.54
C GLY A 189 1.51 11.34 -19.07
N ASN A 190 1.09 10.56 -18.07
CA ASN A 190 -0.27 10.56 -17.53
C ASN A 190 -0.40 11.52 -16.33
N ASN A 191 -1.59 12.07 -16.10
CA ASN A 191 -1.83 12.97 -14.96
C ASN A 191 -3.28 12.95 -14.47
N SER A 192 -3.50 13.53 -13.29
CA SER A 192 -4.81 13.60 -12.64
C SER A 192 -5.69 14.76 -13.11
N GLY A 193 -5.15 15.70 -13.90
CA GLY A 193 -5.64 17.08 -13.93
C GLY A 193 -5.56 17.75 -12.56
N THR A 194 -5.95 19.03 -12.48
CA THR A 194 -6.09 19.72 -11.19
C THR A 194 -7.39 19.29 -10.52
N ARG A 195 -7.29 18.77 -9.29
CA ARG A 195 -8.41 18.35 -8.46
C ARG A 195 -8.63 19.33 -7.31
N ASN A 196 -9.86 19.73 -7.05
CA ASN A 196 -10.24 20.44 -5.83
C ASN A 196 -10.60 19.41 -4.77
N LEU A 197 -9.82 19.33 -3.70
CA LEU A 197 -9.99 18.36 -2.62
C LEU A 197 -10.42 19.06 -1.34
N ASN A 198 -11.15 18.33 -0.48
CA ASN A 198 -11.67 18.85 0.79
C ASN A 198 -10.68 18.61 1.94
N THR A 199 -10.91 19.25 3.08
CA THR A 199 -10.27 18.85 4.35
C THR A 199 -10.47 17.35 4.60
N GLY A 200 -9.47 16.70 5.19
CA GLY A 200 -9.54 15.29 5.53
C GLY A 200 -8.69 14.41 4.61
N VAL A 201 -9.01 13.12 4.60
CA VAL A 201 -8.36 12.13 3.73
C VAL A 201 -9.07 12.10 2.38
N ASN A 202 -8.29 12.25 1.31
CA ASN A 202 -8.76 12.20 -0.07
C ASN A 202 -7.95 11.14 -0.83
N GLU A 203 -8.57 10.40 -1.74
CA GLU A 203 -7.89 9.35 -2.52
C GLU A 203 -8.26 9.42 -3.99
N PHE A 204 -7.27 9.22 -4.86
CA PHE A 204 -7.47 9.07 -6.31
C PHE A 204 -6.26 8.40 -6.94
N THR A 205 -6.41 7.97 -8.19
CA THR A 205 -5.37 7.26 -8.93
C THR A 205 -4.96 8.01 -10.20
N VAL A 206 -3.77 7.69 -10.69
CA VAL A 206 -3.27 8.06 -12.01
C VAL A 206 -2.76 6.79 -12.70
N PRO A 207 -3.13 6.49 -13.96
CA PRO A 207 -2.56 5.35 -14.67
C PRO A 207 -1.03 5.46 -14.79
N LEU A 208 -0.31 4.38 -14.48
CA LEU A 208 1.15 4.38 -14.55
C LEU A 208 1.61 4.52 -16.01
N ALA A 209 2.59 5.39 -16.23
CA ALA A 209 3.29 5.55 -17.49
C ALA A 209 4.79 5.64 -17.24
N ALA A 210 5.58 5.28 -18.26
CA ALA A 210 7.03 5.22 -18.15
C ALA A 210 7.63 6.55 -17.67
N GLY A 211 8.52 6.49 -16.68
CA GLY A 211 9.14 7.66 -16.06
C GLY A 211 8.83 7.81 -14.58
N GLY A 212 9.13 9.00 -14.05
CA GLY A 212 8.91 9.33 -12.64
C GLY A 212 7.46 9.67 -12.31
N VAL A 213 7.20 9.89 -11.03
CA VAL A 213 5.92 10.37 -10.51
C VAL A 213 6.11 11.67 -9.75
N GLY A 214 5.02 12.37 -9.49
CA GLY A 214 5.06 13.54 -8.61
C GLY A 214 3.69 14.05 -8.27
N CYS A 215 3.64 14.96 -7.29
CA CYS A 215 2.41 15.62 -6.89
C CYS A 215 2.65 17.00 -6.27
N THR A 216 1.75 17.94 -6.58
CA THR A 216 1.76 19.31 -6.08
C THR A 216 0.46 19.60 -5.34
N VAL A 217 0.56 20.22 -4.18
CA VAL A 217 -0.57 20.76 -3.41
C VAL A 217 -0.46 22.27 -3.35
N THR A 218 -1.50 22.97 -3.78
CA THR A 218 -1.57 24.44 -3.75
C THR A 218 -2.83 24.92 -3.03
N ARG A 219 -2.71 26.04 -2.32
CA ARG A 219 -3.82 26.70 -1.63
C ARG A 219 -3.66 28.20 -1.76
N ASN A 220 -4.71 28.89 -2.22
CA ASN A 220 -4.70 30.35 -2.40
C ASN A 220 -3.51 30.87 -3.24
N GLY A 221 -3.10 30.11 -4.26
CA GLY A 221 -1.97 30.46 -5.14
C GLY A 221 -0.57 30.16 -4.57
N ALA A 222 -0.45 29.72 -3.32
CA ALA A 222 0.80 29.26 -2.75
C ALA A 222 0.99 27.75 -2.94
N THR A 223 2.19 27.32 -3.32
CA THR A 223 2.58 25.90 -3.34
C THR A 223 3.00 25.46 -1.95
N LEU A 224 2.27 24.50 -1.39
CA LEU A 224 2.52 23.94 -0.06
C LEU A 224 3.40 22.69 -0.15
N ILE A 225 3.09 21.81 -1.11
CA ILE A 225 3.87 20.62 -1.41
C ILE A 225 4.24 20.64 -2.88
N ASN A 226 5.51 20.38 -3.17
CA ASN A 226 6.00 20.02 -4.49
C ASN A 226 6.84 18.74 -4.34
N TYR A 227 6.23 17.59 -4.58
CA TYR A 227 6.85 16.28 -4.38
C TYR A 227 7.23 15.64 -5.70
N THR A 228 8.53 15.42 -5.89
CA THR A 228 9.10 14.74 -7.07
C THR A 228 10.12 13.72 -6.58
N PRO A 229 9.68 12.50 -6.19
CA PRO A 229 10.60 11.45 -5.76
C PRO A 229 11.59 11.08 -6.86
N SER A 230 12.85 10.86 -6.46
CA SER A 230 13.95 10.49 -7.38
C SER A 230 14.32 9.02 -7.31
N ASP A 231 13.78 8.32 -6.32
CA ASP A 231 13.94 6.92 -5.98
C ASP A 231 12.90 6.01 -6.67
N PHE A 232 11.94 6.60 -7.41
CA PHE A 232 10.93 5.87 -8.18
C PHE A 232 11.05 6.13 -9.69
N SER A 233 10.91 5.05 -10.47
CA SER A 233 10.64 5.11 -11.90
C SER A 233 9.80 3.91 -12.32
N TYR A 234 8.81 4.14 -13.17
CA TYR A 234 8.05 3.08 -13.82
C TYR A 234 8.72 2.70 -15.15
N THR A 235 9.06 1.42 -15.31
CA THR A 235 9.67 0.86 -16.53
C THR A 235 8.82 -0.26 -17.13
N THR A 236 8.66 -0.25 -18.45
CA THR A 236 7.99 -1.33 -19.18
C THR A 236 8.92 -2.50 -19.52
N SER A 237 10.22 -2.34 -19.29
CA SER A 237 11.26 -3.35 -19.52
C SER A 237 12.09 -3.59 -18.26
N PRO A 238 11.49 -4.09 -17.16
CA PRO A 238 12.21 -4.37 -15.93
C PRO A 238 13.22 -5.52 -16.11
N SER A 239 14.31 -5.47 -15.33
CA SER A 239 15.32 -6.54 -15.25
C SER A 239 15.07 -7.56 -14.13
N VAL A 240 14.14 -7.25 -13.21
CA VAL A 240 13.74 -8.08 -12.07
C VAL A 240 12.22 -8.06 -11.97
N CYS A 241 11.61 -9.20 -11.69
CA CYS A 241 10.19 -9.24 -11.31
C CYS A 241 10.00 -8.66 -9.91
N ASN A 242 9.47 -7.44 -9.84
CA ASN A 242 9.22 -6.73 -8.60
C ASN A 242 7.77 -6.24 -8.54
N MET A 243 6.90 -7.03 -7.91
CA MET A 243 5.55 -6.60 -7.55
C MET A 243 5.47 -6.06 -6.12
N ASN A 244 6.60 -5.85 -5.43
CA ASN A 244 6.65 -5.04 -4.22
C ASN A 244 6.33 -3.59 -4.61
N ALA A 245 5.73 -2.84 -3.68
CA ALA A 245 5.48 -1.44 -3.89
C ALA A 245 6.74 -0.61 -3.61
N TRP A 246 6.85 0.51 -4.30
CA TRP A 246 7.52 1.68 -3.76
C TRP A 246 6.50 2.49 -2.97
N THR A 247 6.94 3.16 -1.90
CA THR A 247 6.10 4.10 -1.16
C THR A 247 6.81 5.44 -0.99
N GLY A 248 6.03 6.52 -1.03
CA GLY A 248 6.52 7.88 -0.88
C GLY A 248 5.63 8.69 0.03
N LEU A 249 6.25 9.55 0.83
CA LEU A 249 5.58 10.48 1.72
C LEU A 249 6.23 11.86 1.65
N ARG A 250 5.42 12.89 1.44
CA ARG A 250 5.83 14.28 1.62
C ARG A 250 4.84 15.00 2.53
N ARG A 251 5.36 15.75 3.50
CA ARG A 251 4.60 16.68 4.34
C ARG A 251 4.95 18.12 3.93
N ALA A 252 3.99 19.04 4.08
CA ALA A 252 4.22 20.47 3.91
C ALA A 252 5.20 21.02 4.96
#